data_AF-A0A6B3BAY8-F1
#
_entry.id   AF-A0A6B3BAY8-F1
#
_cell.length_a   1.000
_cell.length_b   1.000
_cell.length_c   1.000
_cell.angle_alpha   90.00
_cell.angle_beta   90.00
_cell.angle_gamma   90.00
#
_symmetry.space_group_name_H-M   'P 1'
#
loop_
_entity.id
_entity.type
_entity.pdbx_description
1 polymer ?
#
loop_
_entity_poly.entity_id
_entity_poly.type
_entity_poly.pdbx_seq_one_letter_code
_entity_poly.pdbx_strand_id
1 'polypeptide(L)'
;MSHVARLHAAEIRNHDWSDAPFRIDRAGHDRVFDGGRGPQLSEQETDHIRMNVMWVTAQVLGYEDPNFDVNEFAEACGVATRTRSGRLNGGIEAGVRVEDGRYARPGTWEFDEGY
;
A
#
# COMPACT_ATOMS: atom_id res chain seq x y z
N MET A 1 -6.78 9.60 10.07
CA MET A 1 -7.28 8.92 8.85
C MET A 1 -8.81 8.75 8.74
N SER A 2 -9.37 8.87 7.51
CA SER A 2 -10.80 8.68 7.17
C SER A 2 -11.30 7.22 7.29
N HIS A 3 -12.63 6.98 7.30
CA HIS A 3 -13.19 5.62 7.41
C HIS A 3 -12.83 4.73 6.22
N VAL A 4 -12.96 5.26 4.99
CA VAL A 4 -12.63 4.52 3.76
C VAL A 4 -11.15 4.14 3.75
N ALA A 5 -10.26 5.05 4.14
CA ALA A 5 -8.83 4.76 4.23
C ALA A 5 -8.53 3.65 5.26
N ARG A 6 -9.17 3.66 6.44
CA ARG A 6 -8.99 2.59 7.43
C ARG A 6 -9.41 1.21 6.89
N LEU A 7 -10.52 1.14 6.14
CA LEU A 7 -10.98 -0.13 5.55
C LEU A 7 -10.01 -0.64 4.49
N HIS A 8 -9.49 0.24 3.63
CA HIS A 8 -8.47 -0.13 2.65
C HIS A 8 -7.19 -0.63 3.32
N ALA A 9 -6.72 0.07 4.36
CA ALA A 9 -5.52 -0.34 5.09
C ALA A 9 -5.70 -1.71 5.77
N ALA A 10 -6.88 -1.96 6.37
CA ALA A 10 -7.20 -3.25 6.99
C ALA A 10 -7.17 -4.39 5.96
N GLU A 11 -7.74 -4.19 4.78
CA GLU A 11 -7.72 -5.19 3.70
C GLU A 11 -6.29 -5.44 3.19
N ILE A 12 -5.52 -4.37 2.95
CA ILE A 12 -4.12 -4.48 2.53
C ILE A 12 -3.29 -5.25 3.56
N ARG A 13 -3.49 -4.97 4.85
CA ARG A 13 -2.77 -5.65 5.93
C ARG A 13 -3.11 -7.13 6.03
N ASN A 14 -4.39 -7.48 5.85
CA ASN A 14 -4.90 -8.84 6.01
C ASN A 14 -4.57 -9.74 4.81
N HIS A 15 -4.21 -9.16 3.66
CA HIS A 15 -3.91 -9.92 2.46
C HIS A 15 -2.59 -10.70 2.57
N ASP A 16 -2.61 -11.99 2.22
CA ASP A 16 -1.39 -12.77 2.04
C ASP A 16 -0.71 -12.39 0.71
N TRP A 17 0.26 -11.48 0.81
CA TRP A 17 1.02 -11.00 -0.33
C TRP A 17 2.06 -12.01 -0.84
N SER A 18 2.39 -13.03 -0.05
CA SER A 18 3.44 -13.98 -0.42
C SER A 18 3.03 -14.91 -1.57
N ASP A 19 1.72 -14.99 -1.81
CA ASP A 19 1.08 -15.74 -2.90
C ASP A 19 0.55 -14.84 -4.03
N ALA A 20 0.82 -13.53 -3.99
CA ALA A 20 0.26 -12.57 -4.95
C ALA A 20 0.42 -12.97 -6.44
N PRO A 21 1.55 -13.56 -6.90
CA PRO A 21 1.71 -13.92 -8.31
C PRO A 21 0.81 -15.04 -8.82
N PHE A 22 0.28 -15.89 -7.93
CA PHE A 22 -0.46 -17.11 -8.32
C PHE A 22 -1.96 -17.04 -7.98
N ARG A 23 -2.40 -15.97 -7.31
CA ARG A 23 -3.74 -15.83 -6.70
C ARG A 23 -4.82 -15.31 -7.66
N ILE A 24 -4.89 -15.80 -8.90
CA ILE A 24 -5.97 -15.41 -9.84
C ILE A 24 -7.32 -16.11 -9.51
N ASP A 25 -7.33 -17.30 -8.91
CA ASP A 25 -8.55 -18.10 -8.67
C ASP A 25 -8.77 -18.59 -7.22
N ARG A 26 -7.91 -18.17 -6.28
CA ARG A 26 -7.76 -18.83 -4.97
C ARG A 26 -7.88 -17.88 -3.76
N ALA A 27 -8.82 -16.94 -3.86
CA ALA A 27 -9.10 -15.98 -2.81
C ALA A 27 -9.79 -16.66 -1.60
N GLY A 28 -9.00 -17.11 -0.62
CA GLY A 28 -9.52 -17.58 0.67
C GLY A 28 -9.13 -19.01 1.06
N HIS A 29 -8.29 -19.69 0.28
CA HIS A 29 -7.79 -21.00 0.69
C HIS A 29 -6.62 -20.83 1.65
N ASP A 30 -6.74 -21.47 2.81
CA ASP A 30 -5.60 -21.72 3.68
C ASP A 30 -4.72 -22.81 3.02
N ARG A 31 -3.49 -22.42 2.65
CA ARG A 31 -2.49 -23.28 2.00
C ARG A 31 -2.07 -24.49 2.85
N VAL A 32 -2.45 -24.56 4.12
CA VAL A 32 -2.36 -25.80 4.92
C VAL A 32 -3.16 -26.93 4.27
N PHE A 33 -4.23 -26.61 3.53
CA PHE A 33 -5.15 -27.60 2.95
C PHE A 33 -4.98 -27.83 1.44
N ASP A 34 -4.16 -27.02 0.75
CA ASP A 34 -3.94 -27.13 -0.69
C ASP A 34 -2.63 -27.86 -1.04
N GLY A 35 -2.74 -28.97 -1.77
CA GLY A 35 -1.60 -29.70 -2.35
C GLY A 35 -1.04 -29.02 -3.60
N GLY A 36 0.30 -29.07 -3.78
CA GLY A 36 0.98 -28.54 -4.97
C GLY A 36 1.48 -27.10 -4.85
N ARG A 37 2.36 -26.84 -3.87
CA ARG A 37 2.91 -25.50 -3.57
C ARG A 37 3.84 -25.04 -4.70
N GLY A 38 3.38 -24.07 -5.49
CA GLY A 38 4.26 -23.28 -6.35
C GLY A 38 5.26 -22.45 -5.53
N PRO A 39 6.26 -21.81 -6.18
CA PRO A 39 7.19 -20.92 -5.50
C PRO A 39 6.43 -19.86 -4.68
N GLN A 40 6.92 -19.52 -3.50
CA GLN A 40 6.38 -18.41 -2.70
C GLN A 40 7.34 -17.23 -2.78
N LEU A 41 6.81 -16.02 -2.75
CA LEU A 41 7.65 -14.84 -2.63
C LEU A 41 8.40 -14.84 -1.30
N SER A 42 9.63 -14.36 -1.33
CA SER A 42 10.37 -14.05 -0.11
C SER A 42 9.67 -12.94 0.69
N GLU A 43 10.03 -12.80 1.96
CA GLU A 43 9.52 -11.71 2.82
C GLU A 43 9.79 -10.33 2.20
N GLN A 44 10.97 -10.14 1.60
CA GLN A 44 11.31 -8.88 0.93
C GLN A 44 10.43 -8.61 -0.30
N GLU A 45 10.20 -9.62 -1.14
CA GLU A 45 9.31 -9.48 -2.29
C GLU A 45 7.86 -9.24 -1.87
N THR A 46 7.42 -9.91 -0.80
CA THR A 46 6.11 -9.74 -0.17
C THR A 46 5.92 -8.29 0.32
N ASP A 47 6.93 -7.73 0.99
CA ASP A 47 6.93 -6.35 1.48
C ASP A 47 6.93 -5.33 0.34
N HIS A 48 7.69 -5.58 -0.75
CA HIS A 48 7.65 -4.73 -1.93
C HIS A 48 6.26 -4.68 -2.56
N ILE A 49 5.56 -5.81 -2.66
CA ILE A 49 4.19 -5.83 -3.19
C ILE A 49 3.24 -5.07 -2.27
N ARG A 50 3.29 -5.31 -0.96
CA ARG A 50 2.47 -4.59 0.02
C ARG A 50 2.69 -3.08 -0.09
N MET A 51 3.95 -2.64 -0.20
CA MET A 51 4.33 -1.24 -0.36
C MET A 51 3.83 -0.64 -1.68
N ASN A 52 3.94 -1.37 -2.79
CA ASN A 52 3.43 -0.93 -4.09
C ASN A 52 1.90 -0.74 -4.08
N VAL A 53 1.16 -1.70 -3.52
CA VAL A 53 -0.30 -1.61 -3.40
C VAL A 53 -0.69 -0.46 -2.49
N MET A 54 -0.01 -0.32 -1.34
CA MET A 54 -0.19 0.81 -0.44
C MET A 54 0.00 2.15 -1.14
N TRP A 55 1.06 2.34 -1.94
CA TRP A 55 1.28 3.58 -2.70
C TRP A 55 0.17 3.89 -3.69
N VAL A 56 -0.28 2.89 -4.47
CA VAL A 56 -1.34 3.09 -5.46
C VAL A 56 -2.65 3.51 -4.77
N THR A 57 -2.99 2.86 -3.67
CA THR A 57 -4.19 3.23 -2.88
C THR A 57 -4.03 4.59 -2.21
N ALA A 58 -2.86 4.87 -1.63
CA ALA A 58 -2.55 6.15 -0.98
C ALA A 58 -2.63 7.33 -1.95
N GLN A 59 -2.23 7.16 -3.22
CA GLN A 59 -2.35 8.22 -4.22
C GLN A 59 -3.80 8.69 -4.40
N VAL A 60 -4.75 7.76 -4.45
CA VAL A 60 -6.16 8.07 -4.65
C VAL A 60 -6.74 8.67 -3.37
N LEU A 61 -6.45 8.05 -2.21
CA LEU A 61 -6.95 8.55 -0.93
C LEU A 61 -6.42 9.94 -0.59
N GLY A 62 -5.15 10.22 -0.90
CA GLY A 62 -4.56 11.54 -0.69
C GLY A 62 -5.07 12.60 -1.66
N TYR A 63 -5.51 12.21 -2.86
CA TYR A 63 -6.21 13.13 -3.77
C TYR A 63 -7.62 13.47 -3.28
N GLU A 64 -8.35 12.49 -2.75
CA GLU A 64 -9.73 12.68 -2.24
C GLU A 64 -9.79 13.38 -0.87
N ASP A 65 -8.77 13.22 -0.03
CA ASP A 65 -8.71 13.79 1.32
C ASP A 65 -7.44 14.65 1.50
N PRO A 66 -7.55 16.00 1.53
CA PRO A 66 -6.41 16.88 1.70
C PRO A 66 -5.75 16.78 3.08
N ASN A 67 -6.38 16.12 4.06
CA ASN A 67 -5.80 15.86 5.38
C ASN A 67 -5.21 14.44 5.50
N PHE A 68 -5.05 13.73 4.39
CA PHE A 68 -4.53 12.37 4.39
C PHE A 68 -3.06 12.32 4.84
N ASP A 69 -2.78 11.51 5.85
CA ASP A 69 -1.43 11.20 6.30
C ASP A 69 -0.99 9.85 5.73
N VAL A 70 -0.07 9.90 4.76
CA VAL A 70 0.47 8.70 4.10
C VAL A 70 1.28 7.82 5.03
N ASN A 71 1.93 8.38 6.04
CA ASN A 71 2.69 7.61 7.02
C ASN A 71 1.75 6.87 7.98
N GLU A 72 0.69 7.53 8.46
CA GLU A 72 -0.39 6.90 9.24
C GLU A 72 -1.03 5.74 8.44
N PHE A 73 -1.29 5.96 7.15
CA PHE A 73 -1.86 4.93 6.27
C PHE A 73 -0.91 3.76 6.00
N ALA A 74 0.38 4.04 5.77
CA ALA A 74 1.39 3.01 5.56
C ALA A 74 1.55 2.09 6.80
N GLU A 75 1.56 2.67 7.99
CA GLU A 75 1.61 1.89 9.25
C GLU A 75 0.37 0.99 9.39
N ALA A 76 -0.81 1.53 9.11
CA ALA A 76 -2.06 0.77 9.16
C ALA A 76 -2.06 -0.40 8.16
N CYS A 77 -1.52 -0.19 6.95
CA CYS A 77 -1.33 -1.22 5.93
C CYS A 77 -0.33 -2.33 6.36
N GLY A 78 0.44 -2.14 7.43
CA GLY A 78 1.49 -3.07 7.86
C GLY A 78 2.80 -2.89 7.09
N VAL A 79 3.07 -1.70 6.56
CA VAL A 79 4.36 -1.32 5.97
C VAL A 79 5.28 -0.79 7.07
N ALA A 80 6.55 -1.17 7.03
CA ALA A 80 7.56 -0.64 7.96
C ALA A 80 7.82 0.85 7.70
N THR A 81 7.31 1.70 8.60
CA THR A 81 7.44 3.16 8.52
C THR A 81 8.78 3.69 9.02
N ARG A 82 9.60 2.83 9.61
CA ARG A 82 10.94 3.17 10.10
C ARG A 82 11.99 2.27 9.48
N THR A 83 13.14 2.85 9.19
CA THR A 83 14.33 2.11 8.79
C THR A 83 14.94 1.39 10.00
N ARG A 84 15.91 0.51 9.75
CA ARG A 84 16.69 -0.15 10.82
C ARG A 84 17.39 0.83 11.76
N SER A 85 17.68 2.06 11.31
CA SER A 85 18.26 3.12 12.14
C SER A 85 17.22 3.97 12.88
N GLY A 86 15.94 3.61 12.80
CA GLY A 86 14.84 4.28 13.51
C GLY A 86 14.31 5.56 12.84
N ARG A 87 14.94 6.00 11.74
CA ARG A 87 14.48 7.13 10.92
C ARG A 87 13.21 6.76 10.17
N LEU A 88 12.39 7.76 9.82
CA LEU A 88 11.26 7.53 8.93
C LEU A 88 11.74 6.97 7.59
N ASN A 89 10.96 6.04 7.05
CA ASN A 89 11.20 5.44 5.76
C ASN A 89 10.73 6.41 4.66
N GLY A 90 11.65 7.25 4.17
CA GLY A 90 11.37 8.20 3.09
C GLY A 90 10.88 7.55 1.79
N GLY A 91 11.01 6.23 1.63
CA GLY A 91 10.39 5.50 0.54
C GLY A 91 8.86 5.66 0.53
N ILE A 92 8.21 5.77 1.69
CA ILE A 92 6.74 5.87 1.76
C ILE A 92 6.23 7.08 0.98
N GLU A 93 6.81 8.25 1.21
CA GLU A 93 6.44 9.48 0.50
C GLU A 93 6.95 9.49 -0.95
N ALA A 94 8.11 8.89 -1.22
CA ALA A 94 8.70 8.89 -2.56
C ALA A 94 7.88 8.13 -3.62
N GLY A 95 6.96 7.24 -3.22
CA GLY A 95 6.11 6.49 -4.15
C GLY A 95 4.79 7.16 -4.50
N VAL A 96 4.45 8.28 -3.83
CA VAL A 96 3.26 9.08 -4.16
C VAL A 96 3.66 10.37 -4.87
N ARG A 97 2.75 10.86 -5.72
CA ARG A 97 2.94 12.10 -6.49
C ARG A 97 2.30 13.23 -5.71
N VAL A 98 3.12 13.95 -4.95
CA VAL A 98 2.71 15.08 -4.11
C VAL A 98 3.57 16.31 -4.42
N GLU A 99 2.94 17.46 -4.61
CA GLU A 99 3.58 18.76 -4.78
C GLU A 99 2.85 19.79 -3.91
N ASP A 100 3.59 20.58 -3.13
CA ASP A 100 3.05 21.55 -2.18
C ASP A 100 1.91 21.02 -1.28
N GLY A 101 2.04 19.76 -0.85
CA GLY A 101 1.07 19.09 0.01
C GLY A 101 -0.20 18.60 -0.71
N ARG A 102 -0.26 18.70 -2.05
CA ARG A 102 -1.38 18.22 -2.86
C ARG A 102 -0.99 17.01 -3.67
N TYR A 103 -1.87 16.03 -3.72
CA TYR A 103 -1.69 14.85 -4.54
C TYR A 103 -2.07 15.14 -6.00
N ALA A 104 -1.30 14.59 -6.94
CA ALA A 104 -1.66 14.60 -8.35
C ALA A 104 -2.95 13.80 -8.61
N ARG A 105 -3.70 14.19 -9.63
CA ARG A 105 -4.92 13.50 -10.07
C ARG A 105 -4.62 12.03 -10.39
N PRO A 106 -5.41 11.08 -9.86
CA PRO A 106 -5.22 9.65 -10.09
C PRO A 106 -5.09 9.30 -11.57
N GLY A 107 -4.13 8.40 -11.88
CA GLY A 107 -3.84 7.99 -13.26
C GLY A 107 -3.04 9.00 -14.08
N THR A 108 -2.71 10.18 -13.54
CA THR A 108 -1.96 11.24 -14.24
C THR A 108 -0.79 11.75 -13.40
N TRP A 109 -0.04 12.69 -13.98
CA TRP A 109 0.96 13.53 -13.31
C TRP A 109 0.50 14.99 -13.16
N GLU A 110 -0.77 15.26 -13.43
CA GLU A 110 -1.35 16.61 -13.36
C GLU A 110 -1.79 16.89 -11.91
N PHE A 111 -1.48 18.10 -11.43
CA PHE A 111 -2.02 18.61 -10.18
C PHE A 111 -3.18 19.54 -10.52
N ASP A 112 -4.28 19.45 -9.77
CA ASP A 112 -5.38 20.39 -9.97
C ASP A 112 -4.91 21.79 -9.54
N GLU A 113 -4.77 22.68 -10.51
CA GLU A 113 -4.56 24.11 -10.27
C GLU A 113 -5.73 24.63 -9.43
N GLY A 114 -5.42 25.44 -8.41
CA GLY A 114 -6.36 25.83 -7.35
C GLY A 114 -7.72 26.35 -7.83
N TYR A 115 -8.74 26.05 -7.03
CA TYR A 115 -9.99 26.81 -6.97
C TYR A 115 -9.74 28.26 -6.55
#